data_AF-A0A920GR82-F1
#
_entry.id   AF-A0A920GR82-F1
#
_cell.length_a   1.000
_cell.length_b   1.000
_cell.length_c   1.000
_cell.angle_alpha   90.00
_cell.angle_beta   90.00
_cell.angle_gamma   90.00
#
_symmetry.space_group_name_H-M   'P 1'
#
loop_
_entity.id
_entity.type
_entity.pdbx_description
1 polymer ?
#
loop_
_entity_poly.entity_id
_entity_poly.type
_entity_poly.pdbx_seq_one_letter_code
_entity_poly.pdbx_strand_id
1 'polypeptide(L)'
;MGRLDMADEQVPEDLEIADELIAERRTERPGETPVGMTSWQKPITAYIDLLNDFAGKALCLLMVPLIGVVVFEVISRNAFGIMASYDWDDTARALGLGPTLFAYDISRMIAGVLFMGAAGYGLMRGVHIRADFLYRNWSNKTQATVDAVLYMVFFIPSMLFFTIIAAQYWELAFRTGETAFDSPWEPILWPARLAMPVGGLLLMLQGFPELFRAFHKMGKQRERYFVMALPFYFIAIVWLVMAVFLPGITPGGEAFTDIMSSRPGLSKPTIGLIMLAAMIL
;
A
#
# COMPACT_ATOMS: atom_id res chain seq x y z
N MET A 1 54.12 7.02 -2.94
CA MET A 1 53.97 5.82 -2.09
C MET A 1 52.55 5.87 -1.54
N GLY A 2 51.64 5.10 -2.14
CA GLY A 2 50.20 5.21 -1.93
C GLY A 2 49.77 4.76 -0.54
N ARG A 3 48.92 5.57 0.09
CA ARG A 3 48.15 5.18 1.26
C ARG A 3 46.86 4.59 0.69
N LEU A 4 46.78 3.26 0.67
CA LEU A 4 45.54 2.56 0.37
C LEU A 4 44.62 2.82 1.57
N ASP A 5 43.55 3.58 1.32
CA ASP A 5 42.45 3.70 2.25
C ASP A 5 41.85 2.30 2.42
N MET A 6 42.01 1.77 3.62
CA MET A 6 41.31 0.57 4.07
C MET A 6 39.84 0.92 4.02
N ALA A 7 39.11 0.35 3.06
CA ALA A 7 37.65 0.33 3.15
C ALA A 7 37.32 -0.34 4.49
N ASP A 8 36.68 0.40 5.39
CA ASP A 8 36.11 -0.14 6.62
C ASP A 8 35.34 -1.41 6.24
N GLU A 9 35.85 -2.55 6.67
CA GLU A 9 35.15 -3.82 6.58
C GLU A 9 33.95 -3.69 7.52
N GLN A 10 32.83 -3.26 6.95
CA GLN A 10 31.58 -3.10 7.70
C GLN A 10 31.24 -4.47 8.29
N VAL A 11 31.23 -4.55 9.62
CA VAL A 11 30.91 -5.78 10.35
C VAL A 11 29.52 -6.23 9.90
N PRO A 12 29.34 -7.48 9.44
CA PRO A 12 28.05 -7.96 8.91
C PRO A 12 26.87 -7.76 9.88
N GLU A 13 27.16 -7.84 11.18
CA GLU A 13 26.21 -7.62 12.27
C GLU A 13 25.73 -6.16 12.33
N ASP A 14 26.61 -5.18 12.10
CA ASP A 14 26.24 -3.76 12.04
C ASP A 14 25.40 -3.43 10.80
N LEU A 15 25.60 -4.19 9.71
CA LEU A 15 24.78 -4.10 8.49
C LEU A 15 23.40 -4.74 8.69
N GLU A 16 23.31 -5.92 9.30
CA GLU A 16 22.02 -6.55 9.64
C GLU A 16 21.22 -5.69 10.62
N ILE A 17 21.86 -5.11 11.64
CA ILE A 17 21.21 -4.21 12.60
C ILE A 17 20.77 -2.92 11.90
N ALA A 18 21.59 -2.36 11.01
CA ALA A 18 21.22 -1.18 10.24
C ALA A 18 20.02 -1.47 9.31
N ASP A 19 20.03 -2.61 8.61
CA ASP A 19 18.94 -3.03 7.73
C ASP A 19 17.66 -3.36 8.51
N GLU A 20 17.74 -3.98 9.68
CA GLU A 20 16.60 -4.23 10.57
C GLU A 20 16.04 -2.93 11.15
N LEU A 21 16.90 -1.97 11.54
CA LEU A 21 16.49 -0.64 12.01
C LEU A 21 15.95 0.27 10.89
N ILE A 22 16.38 0.06 9.64
CA ILE A 22 15.80 0.68 8.45
C ILE A 22 14.46 0.02 8.10
N ALA A 23 14.36 -1.30 8.24
CA ALA A 23 13.17 -2.09 7.97
C ALA A 23 12.07 -1.91 9.02
N GLU A 24 12.37 -1.51 10.25
CA GLU A 24 11.38 -1.25 11.29
C GLU A 24 11.67 0.03 12.09
N ARG A 25 11.13 1.15 11.58
CA ARG A 25 11.28 2.45 12.25
C ARG A 25 10.52 2.53 13.59
N ARG A 26 9.58 1.62 13.84
CA ARG A 26 8.82 1.52 15.10
C ARG A 26 9.24 0.30 15.91
N THR A 27 9.93 0.57 17.01
CA THR A 27 10.32 -0.42 18.03
C THR A 27 9.22 -0.72 19.05
N GLU A 28 8.16 0.09 19.08
CA GLU A 28 6.97 -0.13 19.93
C GLU A 28 6.28 -1.45 19.54
N ARG A 29 5.86 -2.24 20.53
CA ARG A 29 5.12 -3.48 20.22
C ARG A 29 3.75 -3.14 19.63
N PRO A 30 3.18 -3.99 18.77
CA PRO A 30 1.82 -3.81 18.28
C PRO A 30 0.84 -3.62 19.45
N GLY A 31 0.11 -2.51 19.43
CA GLY A 31 -0.83 -2.14 20.50
C GLY A 31 -0.26 -1.23 21.60
N GLU A 32 1.06 -1.02 21.67
CA GLU A 32 1.66 -0.07 22.60
C GLU A 32 1.48 1.36 22.10
N THR A 33 0.87 2.21 22.94
CA THR A 33 0.61 3.63 22.60
C THR A 33 1.49 4.56 23.44
N PRO A 34 1.94 5.71 22.88
CA PRO A 34 2.78 6.67 23.60
C PRO A 34 2.20 7.13 24.95
N VAL A 35 3.09 7.27 25.95
CA VAL A 35 2.73 7.77 27.28
C VAL A 35 2.23 9.23 27.16
N GLY A 36 1.00 9.48 27.60
CA GLY A 36 0.37 10.81 27.52
C GLY A 36 -0.50 11.07 26.28
N MET A 37 -0.68 10.06 25.41
CA MET A 37 -1.72 10.09 24.37
C MET A 37 -3.12 10.28 24.99
N THR A 38 -4.03 10.96 24.29
CA THR A 38 -5.37 11.26 24.81
C THR A 38 -6.18 9.96 25.00
N SER A 39 -6.92 9.85 26.12
CA SER A 39 -7.48 8.58 26.59
C SER A 39 -8.40 7.86 25.60
N TRP A 40 -9.13 8.60 24.76
CA TRP A 40 -10.01 8.00 23.74
C TRP A 40 -9.27 7.55 22.48
N GLN A 41 -8.09 8.11 22.17
CA GLN A 41 -7.27 7.73 21.02
C GLN A 41 -6.57 6.39 21.26
N LYS A 42 -6.16 6.11 22.51
CA LYS A 42 -5.42 4.91 22.89
C LYS A 42 -6.10 3.59 22.49
N PRO A 43 -7.37 3.32 22.89
CA PRO A 43 -8.00 2.04 22.57
C PRO A 43 -8.18 1.85 21.05
N ILE A 44 -8.48 2.93 20.32
CA ILE A 44 -8.64 2.89 18.86
C ILE A 44 -7.29 2.54 18.20
N THR A 45 -6.24 3.25 18.61
CA THR A 45 -4.87 3.03 18.11
C THR A 45 -4.44 1.58 18.36
N ALA A 46 -4.58 1.12 19.60
CA ALA A 46 -4.14 -0.21 19.98
C ALA A 46 -4.89 -1.32 19.23
N TYR A 47 -6.21 -1.19 19.07
CA TYR A 47 -7.01 -2.18 18.36
C TYR A 47 -6.63 -2.27 16.88
N ILE A 48 -6.47 -1.12 16.21
CA ILE A 48 -6.12 -1.07 14.79
C ILE A 48 -4.70 -1.63 14.56
N ASP A 49 -3.75 -1.29 15.43
CA ASP A 49 -2.39 -1.85 15.34
C ASP A 49 -2.41 -3.37 15.51
N LEU A 50 -3.14 -3.90 16.49
CA LEU A 50 -3.27 -5.34 16.68
C LEU A 50 -3.93 -6.04 15.48
N LEU A 51 -4.92 -5.38 14.88
CA LEU A 51 -5.61 -5.89 13.70
C LEU A 51 -4.67 -5.95 12.48
N ASN A 52 -3.85 -4.92 12.26
CA ASN A 52 -2.85 -4.92 11.19
C ASN A 52 -1.69 -5.88 11.46
N ASP A 53 -1.25 -6.04 12.70
CA ASP A 53 -0.26 -7.06 13.10
C ASP A 53 -0.77 -8.49 12.82
N PHE A 54 -2.00 -8.78 13.21
CA PHE A 54 -2.63 -10.06 12.91
C PHE A 54 -2.76 -10.29 11.39
N ALA A 55 -3.24 -9.29 10.65
CA ALA A 55 -3.36 -9.38 9.20
C ALA A 55 -2.00 -9.63 8.53
N GLY A 56 -0.95 -8.92 8.94
CA GLY A 56 0.41 -9.12 8.44
C GLY A 56 0.95 -10.52 8.70
N LYS A 57 0.76 -11.04 9.92
CA LYS A 57 1.15 -12.43 10.29
C LYS A 57 0.35 -13.49 9.53
N ALA A 58 -0.93 -13.26 9.29
CA ALA A 58 -1.73 -14.18 8.48
C ALA A 58 -1.29 -14.15 7.01
N LEU A 59 -1.02 -12.97 6.46
CA LEU A 59 -0.61 -12.80 5.07
C LEU A 59 0.80 -13.34 4.81
N CYS A 60 1.73 -13.27 5.77
CA CYS A 60 3.07 -13.79 5.56
C CYS A 60 3.09 -15.30 5.25
N LEU A 61 2.06 -16.05 5.67
CA LEU A 61 1.90 -17.46 5.31
C LEU A 61 1.75 -17.68 3.79
N LEU A 62 1.28 -16.68 3.03
CA LEU A 62 1.21 -16.74 1.57
C LEU A 62 2.60 -16.70 0.90
N MET A 63 3.67 -16.32 1.62
CA MET A 63 5.03 -16.45 1.10
C MET A 63 5.42 -17.91 0.87
N VAL A 64 4.95 -18.83 1.72
CA VAL A 64 5.28 -20.27 1.60
C VAL A 64 4.80 -20.86 0.26
N PRO A 65 3.51 -20.76 -0.12
CA PRO A 65 3.06 -21.24 -1.42
C PRO A 65 3.66 -20.44 -2.59
N LEU A 66 3.92 -19.13 -2.44
CA LEU A 66 4.61 -18.34 -3.47
C LEU A 66 6.00 -18.91 -3.77
N ILE A 67 6.81 -19.13 -2.74
CA ILE A 67 8.14 -19.74 -2.86
C ILE A 67 8.01 -21.14 -3.45
N GLY A 68 7.05 -21.94 -2.98
CA GLY A 68 6.80 -23.29 -3.50
C GLY A 68 6.52 -23.30 -5.00
N VAL A 69 5.68 -22.39 -5.49
CA VAL A 69 5.36 -22.26 -6.92
C VAL A 69 6.57 -21.83 -7.74
N VAL A 70 7.33 -20.84 -7.26
CA VAL A 70 8.54 -20.37 -7.96
C VAL A 70 9.63 -21.44 -8.00
N VAL A 71 9.88 -22.12 -6.88
CA VAL A 71 10.86 -23.22 -6.80
C VAL A 71 10.45 -24.36 -7.72
N PHE A 72 9.17 -24.73 -7.73
CA PHE A 72 8.65 -25.76 -8.63
C PHE A 72 8.84 -25.38 -10.11
N GLU A 73 8.50 -24.15 -10.49
CA GLU A 73 8.70 -23.65 -11.86
C GLU A 73 10.17 -23.69 -12.28
N VAL A 74 11.08 -23.25 -11.39
CA VAL A 74 12.53 -23.26 -11.64
C VAL A 74 13.04 -24.69 -11.81
N ILE A 75 12.64 -25.62 -10.92
CA ILE A 75 13.03 -27.03 -11.02
C ILE A 75 12.49 -27.65 -12.31
N SER A 76 11.20 -27.44 -12.61
CA SER A 76 10.53 -28.00 -13.79
C SER A 76 11.22 -27.56 -15.08
N ARG A 77 11.49 -26.26 -15.23
CA ARG A 77 12.16 -25.70 -16.42
C ARG A 77 13.61 -26.15 -16.53
N ASN A 78 14.35 -26.17 -15.43
CA ASN A 78 15.75 -26.60 -15.45
C ASN A 78 15.88 -28.10 -15.74
N ALA A 79 15.04 -28.93 -15.12
CA ALA A 79 15.03 -30.37 -15.38
C ALA A 79 14.68 -30.68 -16.84
N PHE A 80 13.70 -29.97 -17.41
CA PHE A 80 13.37 -30.07 -18.83
C PHE A 80 14.57 -29.69 -19.71
N GLY A 81 15.26 -28.58 -19.42
CA GLY A 81 16.44 -28.14 -20.18
C GLY A 81 17.56 -29.17 -20.17
N ILE A 82 17.82 -29.80 -19.01
CA ILE A 82 18.83 -30.86 -18.87
C ILE A 82 18.43 -32.08 -19.70
N MET A 83 17.22 -32.62 -19.53
CA MET A 83 16.80 -33.82 -20.27
C MET A 83 16.71 -33.58 -21.78
N ALA A 84 16.24 -32.41 -22.20
CA ALA A 84 16.21 -32.03 -23.61
C ALA A 84 17.62 -31.99 -24.23
N SER A 85 18.66 -31.65 -23.46
CA SER A 85 20.05 -31.70 -23.93
C SER A 85 20.58 -33.11 -24.20
N TYR A 86 19.90 -34.14 -23.67
CA TYR A 86 20.21 -35.56 -23.87
C TYR A 86 19.21 -36.25 -24.82
N ASP A 87 18.45 -35.49 -25.63
CA ASP A 87 17.38 -36.00 -26.51
C ASP A 87 16.28 -36.79 -25.77
N TRP A 88 16.02 -36.44 -24.50
CA TRP A 88 14.95 -37.04 -23.68
C TRP A 88 13.75 -36.09 -23.53
N ASP A 89 13.46 -35.29 -24.55
CA ASP A 89 12.39 -34.29 -24.49
C ASP A 89 11.00 -34.91 -24.38
N ASP A 90 10.72 -36.03 -25.04
CA ASP A 90 9.45 -36.74 -24.91
C ASP A 90 9.25 -37.34 -23.51
N THR A 91 10.31 -37.90 -22.92
CA THR A 91 10.29 -38.40 -21.54
C THR A 91 10.09 -37.26 -20.55
N ALA A 92 10.73 -36.12 -20.76
CA ALA A 92 10.58 -34.94 -19.92
C ALA A 92 9.14 -34.40 -19.93
N ARG A 93 8.51 -34.32 -21.12
CA ARG A 93 7.09 -33.95 -21.25
C ARG A 93 6.17 -34.98 -20.58
N ALA A 94 6.46 -36.29 -20.72
CA ALA A 94 5.69 -37.34 -20.09
C ALA A 94 5.74 -37.30 -18.56
N LEU A 95 6.85 -36.82 -17.98
CA LEU A 95 7.00 -36.55 -16.55
C LEU A 95 6.37 -35.22 -16.10
N GLY A 96 5.79 -34.45 -17.03
CA GLY A 96 5.19 -33.14 -16.76
C GLY A 96 6.20 -32.03 -16.51
N LEU A 97 7.44 -32.19 -16.97
CA LEU A 97 8.52 -31.22 -16.80
C LEU A 97 8.55 -30.26 -17.99
N GLY A 98 8.80 -28.98 -17.71
CA GLY A 98 8.78 -27.89 -18.70
C GLY A 98 8.26 -26.58 -18.12
N PRO A 99 8.16 -25.51 -18.95
CA PRO A 99 7.52 -24.26 -18.56
C PRO A 99 6.08 -24.49 -18.14
N THR A 100 5.69 -24.06 -16.93
CA THR A 100 4.33 -24.25 -16.46
C THR A 100 3.46 -23.04 -16.74
N LEU A 101 2.21 -23.28 -17.16
CA LEU A 101 1.28 -22.21 -17.52
C LEU A 101 0.79 -21.44 -16.30
N PHE A 102 0.63 -22.11 -15.15
CA PHE A 102 0.00 -21.53 -13.97
C PHE A 102 0.97 -20.76 -13.07
N ALA A 103 2.28 -21.08 -13.08
CA ALA A 103 3.21 -20.54 -12.10
C ALA A 103 3.36 -19.02 -12.23
N TYR A 104 3.35 -18.51 -13.45
CA TYR A 104 3.40 -17.07 -13.71
C TYR A 104 2.23 -16.33 -13.05
N ASP A 105 0.99 -16.76 -13.30
CA ASP A 105 -0.17 -16.05 -12.78
C ASP A 105 -0.37 -16.25 -11.28
N ILE A 106 -0.18 -17.48 -10.77
CA ILE A 106 -0.29 -17.75 -9.33
C ILE A 106 0.74 -16.91 -8.55
N SER A 107 1.99 -16.87 -9.02
CA SER A 107 3.03 -16.08 -8.34
C SER A 107 2.69 -14.58 -8.37
N ARG A 108 2.24 -14.06 -9.51
CA ARG A 108 1.80 -12.66 -9.64
C ARG A 108 0.58 -12.34 -8.75
N MET A 109 -0.42 -13.22 -8.73
CA MET A 109 -1.63 -13.06 -7.93
C MET A 109 -1.31 -13.05 -6.44
N ILE A 110 -0.51 -14.01 -5.96
CA ILE A 110 -0.08 -14.07 -4.56
C ILE A 110 0.78 -12.85 -4.21
N ALA A 111 1.72 -12.46 -5.07
CA ALA A 111 2.54 -11.27 -4.86
C ALA A 111 1.69 -10.00 -4.76
N GLY A 112 0.68 -9.85 -5.61
CA GLY A 112 -0.27 -8.73 -5.55
C GLY A 112 -1.08 -8.72 -4.26
N VAL A 113 -1.54 -9.88 -3.79
CA VAL A 113 -2.25 -10.03 -2.51
C VAL A 113 -1.35 -9.66 -1.35
N LEU A 114 -0.10 -10.13 -1.33
CA LEU A 114 0.89 -9.79 -0.32
C LEU A 114 1.16 -8.28 -0.29
N PHE A 115 1.40 -7.67 -1.44
CA PHE A 115 1.67 -6.24 -1.54
C PHE A 115 0.51 -5.38 -1.03
N MET A 116 -0.71 -5.67 -1.50
CA MET A 116 -1.89 -4.89 -1.12
C MET A 116 -2.30 -5.16 0.33
N GLY A 117 -2.34 -6.43 0.74
CA GLY A 117 -2.77 -6.82 2.08
C GLY A 117 -1.80 -6.39 3.18
N ALA A 118 -0.49 -6.40 2.91
CA ALA A 118 0.52 -6.01 3.88
C ALA A 118 0.74 -4.50 3.96
N ALA A 119 0.12 -3.69 3.09
CA ALA A 119 0.31 -2.23 3.09
C ALA A 119 -0.04 -1.60 4.45
N GLY A 120 -1.16 -2.01 5.07
CA GLY A 120 -1.54 -1.54 6.42
C GLY A 120 -0.52 -1.93 7.49
N TYR A 121 -0.03 -3.17 7.48
CA TYR A 121 1.03 -3.64 8.37
C TYR A 121 2.33 -2.84 8.17
N GLY A 122 2.72 -2.58 6.92
CA GLY A 122 3.89 -1.77 6.61
C GLY A 122 3.75 -0.33 7.12
N LEU A 123 2.56 0.27 7.02
CA LEU A 123 2.35 1.60 7.57
C LEU A 123 2.45 1.59 9.10
N MET A 124 1.89 0.57 9.76
CA MET A 124 2.01 0.37 11.21
C MET A 124 3.47 0.28 11.66
N ARG A 125 4.32 -0.47 10.96
CA ARG A 125 5.76 -0.59 11.27
C ARG A 125 6.59 0.64 10.85
N GLY A 126 5.98 1.57 10.12
CA GLY A 126 6.61 2.81 9.68
C GLY A 126 7.60 2.62 8.54
N VAL A 127 7.40 1.61 7.69
CA VAL A 127 8.30 1.27 6.56
C VAL A 127 7.98 2.02 5.28
N HIS A 128 6.86 2.77 5.26
CA HIS A 128 6.53 3.62 4.13
C HIS A 128 7.58 4.73 4.01
N ILE A 129 8.14 4.89 2.81
CA ILE A 129 9.14 5.91 2.53
C ILE A 129 8.52 7.29 2.81
N ARG A 130 9.18 8.07 3.65
CA ARG A 130 8.82 9.46 3.94
C ARG A 130 9.89 10.36 3.34
N ALA A 131 9.47 11.50 2.80
CA ALA A 131 10.37 12.51 2.27
C ALA A 131 11.01 13.34 3.40
N ASP A 132 11.68 12.66 4.35
CA ASP A 132 12.24 13.26 5.58
C ASP A 132 13.30 14.35 5.29
N PHE A 133 13.85 14.42 4.07
CA PHE A 133 14.74 15.50 3.64
C PHE A 133 14.06 16.88 3.64
N LEU A 134 12.78 16.95 3.26
CA LEU A 134 12.07 18.22 3.04
C LEU A 134 11.88 19.04 4.33
N TYR A 135 11.77 18.36 5.47
CA TYR A 135 11.45 18.99 6.75
C TYR A 135 12.45 18.64 7.86
N ARG A 136 13.65 18.17 7.51
CA ARG A 136 14.74 17.84 8.46
C ARG A 136 15.10 18.99 9.40
N ASN A 137 14.98 20.24 8.95
CA ASN A 137 15.30 21.44 9.73
C ASN A 137 14.10 21.99 10.52
N TRP A 138 12.92 21.37 10.42
CA TRP A 138 11.73 21.84 11.13
C TRP A 138 11.67 21.29 12.55
N SER A 139 11.02 22.03 13.45
CA SER A 139 10.76 21.54 14.80
C SER A 139 9.84 20.31 14.77
N ASN A 140 10.01 19.38 15.72
CA ASN A 140 9.17 18.18 15.86
C ASN A 140 7.66 18.51 15.87
N LYS A 141 7.27 19.65 16.46
CA LYS A 141 5.87 20.10 16.49
C LYS A 141 5.37 20.53 15.12
N THR A 142 6.21 21.18 14.32
CA THR A 142 5.86 21.61 12.95
C THR A 142 5.74 20.39 12.04
N GLN A 143 6.70 19.46 12.10
CA GLN A 143 6.63 18.19 11.36
C GLN A 143 5.32 17.45 11.66
N ALA A 144 5.01 17.25 12.94
CA ALA A 144 3.78 16.57 13.36
C ALA A 144 2.49 17.30 12.92
N THR A 145 2.52 18.63 12.86
CA THR A 145 1.37 19.42 12.39
C THR A 145 1.16 19.20 10.89
N VAL A 146 2.24 19.20 10.10
CA VAL A 146 2.19 18.98 8.66
C VAL A 146 1.79 17.54 8.36
N ASP A 147 2.35 16.56 9.06
CA ASP A 147 1.94 15.16 8.96
C ASP A 147 0.43 15.02 9.21
N ALA A 148 -0.09 15.60 10.30
CA ALA A 148 -1.52 15.56 10.60
C ALA A 148 -2.38 16.17 9.50
N VAL A 149 -1.98 17.31 8.93
CA VAL A 149 -2.68 17.95 7.81
C VAL A 149 -2.64 17.06 6.56
N LEU A 150 -1.49 16.48 6.23
CA LEU A 150 -1.35 15.59 5.07
C LEU A 150 -2.20 14.33 5.22
N TYR A 151 -2.25 13.76 6.43
CA TYR A 151 -3.11 12.62 6.71
C TYR A 151 -4.59 12.98 6.55
N MET A 152 -5.03 14.13 7.04
CA MET A 152 -6.43 14.56 6.95
C MET A 152 -6.84 14.98 5.53
N VAL A 153 -6.01 15.75 4.82
CA VAL A 153 -6.40 16.32 3.52
C VAL A 153 -6.15 15.36 2.37
N PHE A 154 -5.06 14.59 2.41
CA PHE A 154 -4.67 13.73 1.29
C PHE A 154 -4.87 12.25 1.60
N PHE A 155 -4.35 11.75 2.72
CA PHE A 155 -4.37 10.30 2.98
C PHE A 155 -5.78 9.75 3.20
N ILE A 156 -6.51 10.24 4.21
CA ILE A 156 -7.83 9.69 4.57
C ILE A 156 -8.83 9.79 3.40
N PRO A 157 -8.99 10.94 2.72
CA PRO A 157 -9.94 11.04 1.62
C PRO A 157 -9.54 10.14 0.44
N SER A 158 -8.26 10.15 0.06
CA SER A 158 -7.75 9.31 -1.03
C SER A 158 -7.95 7.83 -0.75
N MET A 159 -7.58 7.36 0.46
CA MET A 159 -7.74 5.96 0.86
C MET A 159 -9.21 5.55 0.96
N LEU A 160 -10.10 6.46 1.38
CA LEU A 160 -11.53 6.21 1.39
C LEU A 160 -12.09 6.00 -0.03
N PHE A 161 -11.76 6.91 -0.96
CA PHE A 161 -12.14 6.77 -2.37
C PHE A 161 -11.55 5.52 -3.00
N PHE A 162 -10.26 5.27 -2.78
CA PHE A 162 -9.58 4.07 -3.25
C PHE A 162 -10.29 2.81 -2.77
N THR A 163 -10.64 2.72 -1.49
CA THR A 163 -11.28 1.53 -0.91
C THR A 163 -12.68 1.30 -1.50
N ILE A 164 -13.47 2.36 -1.69
CA ILE A 164 -14.81 2.25 -2.30
C ILE A 164 -14.71 1.79 -3.76
N ILE A 165 -13.84 2.43 -4.56
CA ILE A 165 -13.65 2.09 -5.97
C ILE A 165 -13.07 0.67 -6.11
N ALA A 166 -12.11 0.30 -5.25
CA ALA A 166 -11.56 -1.04 -5.21
C ALA A 166 -12.63 -2.10 -4.89
N ALA A 167 -13.58 -1.79 -4.01
CA ALA A 167 -14.69 -2.68 -3.71
C ALA A 167 -15.64 -2.86 -4.91
N GLN A 168 -15.97 -1.76 -5.60
CA GLN A 168 -16.76 -1.80 -6.85
C GLN A 168 -16.06 -2.59 -7.95
N TYR A 169 -14.74 -2.40 -8.10
CA TYR A 169 -13.93 -3.10 -9.09
C TYR A 169 -13.84 -4.60 -8.81
N TRP A 170 -13.69 -4.98 -7.54
CA TRP A 170 -13.75 -6.37 -7.10
C TRP A 170 -15.13 -6.98 -7.35
N GLU A 171 -16.21 -6.28 -6.99
CA GLU A 171 -17.57 -6.76 -7.19
C GLU A 171 -17.89 -6.99 -8.67
N LEU A 172 -17.44 -6.08 -9.55
CA LEU A 172 -17.56 -6.26 -10.99
C LEU A 172 -16.86 -7.54 -11.44
N ALA A 173 -15.60 -7.73 -11.06
CA ALA A 173 -14.82 -8.93 -11.40
C ALA A 173 -15.45 -10.22 -10.88
N PHE A 174 -16.05 -10.18 -9.68
CA PHE A 174 -16.76 -11.31 -9.10
C PHE A 174 -18.03 -11.67 -9.90
N ARG A 175 -18.81 -10.66 -10.31
CA ARG A 175 -20.05 -10.87 -11.08
C ARG A 175 -19.81 -11.28 -12.52
N THR A 176 -18.77 -10.74 -13.17
CA THR A 176 -18.45 -11.04 -14.57
C THR A 176 -17.62 -12.31 -14.73
N GLY A 177 -16.99 -12.80 -13.65
CA GLY A 177 -16.07 -13.93 -13.73
C GLY A 177 -14.81 -13.60 -14.52
N GLU A 178 -14.31 -12.37 -14.41
CA GLU A 178 -13.18 -11.88 -15.21
C GLU A 178 -11.93 -12.76 -15.05
N THR A 179 -11.34 -13.13 -16.17
CA THR A 179 -10.12 -13.94 -16.27
C THR A 179 -8.93 -13.10 -16.74
N ALA A 180 -7.72 -13.56 -16.45
CA ALA A 180 -6.49 -12.89 -16.90
C ALA A 180 -6.26 -13.16 -18.40
N PHE A 181 -6.65 -12.23 -19.26
CA PHE A 181 -6.50 -12.37 -20.73
C PHE A 181 -5.03 -12.26 -21.20
N ASP A 182 -4.12 -11.86 -20.31
CA ASP A 182 -2.70 -11.66 -20.58
C ASP A 182 -1.86 -12.94 -20.45
N SER A 183 -2.46 -14.05 -20.00
CA SER A 183 -1.79 -15.35 -19.86
C SER A 183 -2.62 -16.50 -20.46
N PRO A 184 -2.00 -17.51 -21.08
CA PRO A 184 -2.70 -18.67 -21.63
C PRO A 184 -3.47 -19.51 -20.60
N TRP A 185 -3.16 -19.38 -19.30
CA TRP A 185 -3.87 -20.11 -18.24
C TRP A 185 -5.19 -19.45 -17.83
N GLU A 186 -5.38 -18.17 -18.16
CA GLU A 186 -6.60 -17.39 -17.97
C GLU A 186 -7.29 -17.59 -16.60
N PRO A 187 -6.57 -17.47 -15.47
CA PRO A 187 -7.19 -17.69 -14.16
C PRO A 187 -8.22 -16.62 -13.84
N ILE A 188 -9.19 -17.03 -13.03
CA ILE A 188 -10.19 -16.15 -12.45
C ILE A 188 -9.51 -15.17 -11.49
N LEU A 189 -9.70 -13.86 -11.71
CA LEU A 189 -8.96 -12.82 -11.00
C LEU A 189 -9.60 -12.37 -9.69
N TRP A 190 -10.91 -12.54 -9.51
CA TRP A 190 -11.64 -12.00 -8.36
C TRP A 190 -11.04 -12.38 -6.98
N PRO A 191 -10.49 -13.59 -6.76
CA PRO A 191 -9.93 -13.95 -5.45
C PRO A 191 -8.72 -13.08 -5.09
N ALA A 192 -7.82 -12.84 -6.05
CA ALA A 192 -6.68 -11.98 -5.84
C ALA A 192 -7.09 -10.51 -5.73
N ARG A 193 -8.09 -10.08 -6.52
CA ARG A 193 -8.61 -8.71 -6.48
C ARG A 193 -9.27 -8.34 -5.16
N LEU A 194 -9.74 -9.32 -4.38
CA LEU A 194 -10.28 -9.07 -3.03
C LEU A 194 -9.27 -8.39 -2.11
N ALA A 195 -7.97 -8.60 -2.34
CA ALA A 195 -6.93 -7.94 -1.58
C ALA A 195 -6.90 -6.42 -1.78
N MET A 196 -7.45 -5.89 -2.87
CA MET A 196 -7.51 -4.44 -3.09
C MET A 196 -8.45 -3.73 -2.09
N PRO A 197 -9.76 -4.06 -1.99
CA PRO A 197 -10.62 -3.43 -1.00
C PRO A 197 -10.23 -3.80 0.44
N VAL A 198 -9.80 -5.04 0.70
CA VAL A 198 -9.40 -5.46 2.05
C VAL A 198 -8.11 -4.74 2.48
N GLY A 199 -7.07 -4.77 1.65
CA GLY A 199 -5.81 -4.08 1.92
C GLY A 199 -5.97 -2.56 2.00
N GLY A 200 -6.77 -1.99 1.10
CA GLY A 200 -7.14 -0.57 1.13
C GLY A 200 -7.84 -0.18 2.44
N LEU A 201 -8.78 -0.99 2.91
CA LEU A 201 -9.46 -0.77 4.18
C LEU A 201 -8.49 -0.87 5.37
N LEU A 202 -7.63 -1.89 5.41
CA LEU A 202 -6.61 -2.06 6.46
C LEU A 202 -5.66 -0.87 6.52
N LEU A 203 -5.19 -0.40 5.36
CA LEU A 203 -4.32 0.76 5.22
C LEU A 203 -5.02 2.06 5.64
N MET A 204 -6.28 2.25 5.21
CA MET A 204 -7.10 3.40 5.61
C MET A 204 -7.28 3.44 7.13
N LEU A 205 -7.61 2.30 7.74
CA LEU A 205 -7.75 2.18 9.19
C LEU A 205 -6.44 2.52 9.89
N GLN A 206 -5.29 2.05 9.38
CA GLN A 206 -3.98 2.37 9.96
C GLN A 206 -3.63 3.87 9.90
N GLY A 207 -4.23 4.63 8.99
CA GLY A 207 -4.06 6.08 8.94
C GLY A 207 -4.54 6.82 10.21
N PHE A 208 -5.52 6.29 10.93
CA PHE A 208 -6.02 6.90 12.17
C PHE A 208 -5.01 6.83 13.33
N PRO A 209 -4.42 5.66 13.66
CA PRO A 209 -3.26 5.56 14.55
C PRO A 209 -2.16 6.57 14.22
N GLU A 210 -1.78 6.68 12.95
CA GLU A 210 -0.73 7.61 12.51
C GLU A 210 -1.12 9.08 12.77
N LEU A 211 -2.36 9.45 12.44
CA LEU A 211 -2.91 10.76 12.73
C LEU A 211 -2.92 11.07 14.23
N PHE A 212 -3.33 10.12 15.07
CA PHE A 212 -3.36 10.31 16.53
C PHE A 212 -1.96 10.41 17.13
N ARG A 213 -0.99 9.63 16.62
CA ARG A 213 0.41 9.76 17.03
C ARG A 213 0.99 11.12 16.59
N ALA A 214 0.55 11.67 15.45
CA ALA A 214 0.89 13.05 15.04
C ALA A 214 0.27 14.10 15.98
N PHE A 215 -1.01 13.95 16.36
CA PHE A 215 -1.67 14.81 17.35
C PHE A 215 -0.96 14.81 18.71
N HIS A 216 -0.46 13.66 19.15
CA HIS A 216 0.32 13.61 20.37
C HIS A 216 1.65 14.38 20.24
N LYS A 217 2.39 14.19 19.13
CA LYS A 217 3.68 14.85 18.88
C LYS A 217 3.59 16.37 18.69
N MET A 218 2.48 16.88 18.13
CA MET A 218 2.29 18.34 17.93
C MET A 218 2.00 19.10 19.24
N GLY A 219 1.55 18.39 20.28
CA GLY A 219 1.25 18.92 21.61
C GLY A 219 -0.21 19.36 21.82
N LYS A 220 -0.65 19.29 23.08
CA LYS A 220 -2.05 19.49 23.54
C LYS A 220 -2.74 20.76 23.02
N GLN A 221 -2.01 21.88 22.94
CA GLN A 221 -2.60 23.15 22.50
C GLN A 221 -3.02 23.10 21.03
N ARG A 222 -2.18 22.53 20.16
CA ARG A 222 -2.49 22.41 18.73
C ARG A 222 -3.47 21.26 18.48
N GLU A 223 -3.28 20.13 19.18
CA GLU A 223 -4.22 18.99 19.15
C GLU A 223 -5.67 19.44 19.38
N ARG A 224 -5.92 20.31 20.36
CA ARG A 224 -7.28 20.80 20.67
C ARG A 224 -7.98 21.42 19.46
N TYR A 225 -7.27 22.22 18.65
CA TYR A 225 -7.86 22.85 17.46
C TYR A 225 -8.22 21.80 16.40
N PHE A 226 -7.34 20.82 16.18
CA PHE A 226 -7.61 19.73 15.24
C PHE A 226 -8.77 18.85 15.70
N VAL A 227 -8.81 18.48 16.97
CA VAL A 227 -9.91 17.68 17.54
C VAL A 227 -11.24 18.43 17.47
N MET A 228 -11.23 19.74 17.65
CA MET A 228 -12.43 20.57 17.48
C MET A 228 -12.87 20.68 16.00
N ALA A 229 -11.94 20.60 15.06
CA ALA A 229 -12.22 20.59 13.62
C ALA A 229 -12.67 19.20 13.10
N LEU A 230 -12.33 18.10 13.78
CA LEU A 230 -12.63 16.73 13.34
C LEU A 230 -14.12 16.49 12.98
N PRO A 231 -15.12 16.92 13.78
CA PRO A 231 -16.52 16.69 13.44
C PRO A 231 -16.92 17.34 12.11
N PHE A 232 -16.49 18.59 11.88
CA PHE A 232 -16.73 19.30 10.63
C PHE A 232 -16.01 18.64 9.46
N TYR A 233 -14.78 18.17 9.70
CA TYR A 233 -14.02 17.41 8.72
C TYR A 233 -14.74 16.12 8.32
N PHE A 234 -15.22 15.31 9.27
CA PHE A 234 -15.95 14.08 8.96
C PHE A 234 -17.26 14.37 8.22
N ILE A 235 -17.99 15.42 8.59
CA ILE A 235 -19.18 15.86 7.85
C ILE A 235 -18.81 16.25 6.41
N ALA A 236 -17.72 16.99 6.22
CA ALA A 236 -17.24 17.37 4.89
C ALA A 236 -16.82 16.17 4.05
N ILE A 237 -16.14 15.17 4.64
CA ILE A 237 -15.78 13.93 3.95
C ILE A 237 -17.02 13.11 3.59
N VAL A 238 -17.97 12.95 4.51
CA VAL A 238 -19.23 12.26 4.22
C VAL A 238 -19.98 12.98 3.10
N TRP A 239 -20.08 14.30 3.16
CA TRP A 239 -20.68 15.09 2.08
C TRP A 239 -19.93 14.91 0.75
N LEU A 240 -18.60 14.92 0.75
CA LEU A 240 -17.78 14.74 -0.44
C LEU A 240 -17.99 13.36 -1.07
N VAL A 241 -18.01 12.29 -0.26
CA VAL A 241 -18.29 10.92 -0.71
C VAL A 241 -19.69 10.84 -1.32
N MET A 242 -20.69 11.40 -0.63
CA MET A 242 -22.07 11.43 -1.13
C MET A 242 -22.18 12.23 -2.43
N ALA A 243 -21.51 13.38 -2.54
CA ALA A 243 -21.51 14.20 -3.75
C ALA A 243 -20.88 13.49 -4.95
N VAL A 244 -19.87 12.64 -4.74
CA VAL A 244 -19.20 11.89 -5.81
C VAL A 244 -19.99 10.66 -6.25
N PHE A 245 -20.48 9.86 -5.30
CA PHE A 245 -21.13 8.58 -5.63
C PHE A 245 -22.64 8.68 -5.80
N LEU A 246 -23.29 9.67 -5.17
CA LEU A 246 -24.74 9.86 -5.16
C LEU A 246 -25.09 11.35 -5.36
N PRO A 247 -24.70 11.96 -6.50
CA PRO A 247 -24.85 13.40 -6.72
C PRO A 247 -26.30 13.88 -6.70
N GLY A 248 -27.25 13.08 -7.21
CA GLY A 248 -28.66 13.47 -7.33
C GLY A 248 -29.44 13.58 -6.02
N ILE A 249 -28.94 13.02 -4.92
CA ILE A 249 -29.56 13.15 -3.59
C ILE A 249 -28.79 14.10 -2.66
N THR A 250 -27.60 14.53 -3.08
CA THR A 250 -26.70 15.31 -2.24
C THR A 250 -26.94 16.79 -2.47
N PRO A 251 -27.16 17.61 -1.42
CA PRO A 251 -27.29 19.05 -1.58
C PRO A 251 -26.04 19.65 -2.27
N GLY A 252 -26.23 20.22 -3.47
CA GLY A 252 -25.13 20.76 -4.29
C GLY A 252 -24.27 19.71 -5.01
N GLY A 253 -24.65 18.43 -4.97
CA GLY A 253 -23.90 17.32 -5.59
C GLY A 253 -23.84 17.39 -7.12
N GLU A 254 -24.94 17.75 -7.78
CA GLU A 254 -24.98 17.95 -9.23
C GLU A 254 -24.05 19.09 -9.67
N ALA A 255 -24.13 20.25 -9.01
CA ALA A 255 -23.24 21.38 -9.28
C ALA A 255 -21.76 21.01 -9.06
N PHE A 256 -21.45 20.23 -8.02
CA PHE A 256 -20.10 19.73 -7.78
C PHE A 256 -19.64 18.79 -8.91
N THR A 257 -20.50 17.89 -9.37
CA THR A 257 -20.20 16.97 -10.48
C THR A 257 -20.02 17.73 -11.79
N ASP A 258 -20.83 18.75 -12.05
CA ASP A 258 -20.69 19.62 -13.22
C ASP A 258 -19.35 20.36 -13.21
N ILE A 259 -18.94 20.90 -12.06
CA ILE A 259 -17.63 21.54 -11.90
C ILE A 259 -16.49 20.53 -12.14
N MET A 260 -16.56 19.34 -11.54
CA MET A 260 -15.51 18.33 -11.66
C MET A 260 -15.44 17.71 -13.08
N SER A 261 -16.58 17.63 -13.77
CA SER A 261 -16.67 17.14 -15.15
C SER A 261 -16.39 18.21 -16.19
N SER A 262 -16.44 19.49 -15.80
CA SER A 262 -16.01 20.61 -16.62
C SER A 262 -14.50 20.53 -16.86
N ARG A 263 -14.11 19.78 -17.89
CA ARG A 263 -12.73 19.78 -18.36
C ARG A 263 -12.40 21.21 -18.78
N PRO A 264 -11.31 21.83 -18.29
CA PRO A 264 -10.79 23.01 -18.95
C PRO A 264 -10.55 22.60 -20.40
N GLY A 265 -11.14 23.33 -21.36
CA GLY A 265 -11.03 23.07 -22.80
C GLY A 265 -9.62 23.30 -23.32
N LEU A 266 -8.63 22.65 -22.72
CA LEU A 266 -7.25 22.67 -23.15
C LEU A 266 -7.16 21.86 -24.45
N SER A 267 -6.69 22.52 -25.50
CA SER A 267 -6.45 21.85 -26.76
C SER A 267 -5.46 20.70 -26.55
N LYS A 268 -5.65 19.57 -27.25
CA LYS A 268 -4.74 18.40 -27.17
C LYS A 268 -3.25 18.78 -27.29
N PRO A 269 -2.83 19.74 -28.14
CA PRO A 269 -1.46 20.24 -28.18
C PRO A 269 -0.96 20.87 -26.88
N THR A 270 -1.82 21.65 -26.19
CA THR A 270 -1.48 22.29 -24.91
C THR A 270 -1.25 21.26 -23.81
N ILE A 271 -2.05 20.19 -23.79
CA ILE A 271 -1.87 19.07 -22.85
C ILE A 271 -0.53 18.38 -23.12
N GLY A 272 -0.20 18.13 -24.39
CA GLY A 272 1.09 17.55 -24.79
C GLY A 272 2.28 18.43 -24.38
N LEU A 273 2.17 19.75 -24.54
CA LEU A 273 3.21 20.70 -24.14
C LEU A 273 3.42 20.72 -22.62
N ILE A 274 2.34 20.67 -21.83
CA ILE A 274 2.40 20.62 -20.36
C ILE A 274 3.02 19.31 -19.89
N MET A 275 2.64 18.17 -20.49
CA MET A 275 3.25 16.87 -20.19
C MET A 275 4.75 16.88 -20.50
N LEU A 276 5.15 17.41 -21.65
CA LEU A 276 6.55 17.46 -22.05
C LEU A 276 7.37 18.37 -21.13
N ALA A 277 6.82 19.52 -20.74
CA ALA A 277 7.45 20.42 -19.77
C ALA A 277 7.59 19.77 -18.38
N ALA A 278 6.58 19.02 -17.92
CA ALA A 278 6.61 18.30 -16.65
C ALA A 278 7.59 17.12 -16.64
N MET A 279 7.87 16.50 -17.79
CA MET A 279 8.86 15.41 -17.90
C MET A 279 10.32 15.91 -17.92
N ILE A 280 10.54 17.20 -18.20
CA ILE A 280 11.88 17.81 -18.28
C ILE A 280 12.30 18.45 -16.95
N LEU A 281 11.36 18.65 -16.02
CA LEU A 281 11.54 19.23 -14.68
C LEU A 281 11.79 18.16 -13.63
#